data_AF-M1WQT1-F1
#
_entry.id   AF-M1WQT1-F1
#
_cell.length_a   1.000
_cell.length_b   1.000
_cell.length_c   1.000
_cell.angle_alpha   90.00
_cell.angle_beta   90.00
_cell.angle_gamma   90.00
#
_symmetry.space_group_name_H-M   'P 1'
#
loop_
_entity.id
_entity.type
_entity.pdbx_description
1 polymer ?
#
loop_
_entity_poly.entity_id
_entity_poly.type
_entity_poly.pdbx_seq_one_letter_code
_entity_poly.pdbx_strand_id
1 'polypeptide(L)'
;MSKAWIQAKHPEFIRDLFKFFCQSCKILEAQFASFDDDGTVSFEILHDIMGSEMDKGLLWRMKDTAHHVFRNDPHSQLGGKFLDWAIGYIFHETIKLKEDAYQKQNYAPWFHRLYEGDDLQDSEKDVTDQLFLILNQTEESMRREIDRIRFIMAKCRQLLPSYLNRYSDNVLLARYIFSENTLVRSVFTEEYGGLISAIYRTEPERMFILASQSLRMGGWMDEATEAVHRAFEQNPTSKMVLQEKKIIDNWANRIQS
;
A
#
# COMPACT_ATOMS: atom_id res chain seq x y z
N MET A 1 6.74 -13.20 20.57
CA MET A 1 7.62 -12.02 20.71
C MET A 1 7.23 -11.25 21.97
N SER A 2 8.19 -10.68 22.70
CA SER A 2 7.88 -9.90 23.91
C SER A 2 7.26 -8.55 23.55
N LYS A 3 6.33 -8.06 24.38
CA LYS A 3 5.65 -6.77 24.18
C LYS A 3 6.64 -5.59 24.13
N ALA A 4 7.71 -5.66 24.94
CA ALA A 4 8.77 -4.66 24.98
C ALA A 4 9.54 -4.57 23.65
N TRP A 5 9.82 -5.71 23.00
CA TRP A 5 10.49 -5.70 21.69
C TRP A 5 9.61 -5.09 20.60
N ILE A 6 8.30 -5.39 20.60
CA ILE A 6 7.34 -4.82 19.64
C ILE A 6 7.24 -3.30 19.82
N GLN A 7 7.24 -2.81 21.06
CA GLN A 7 7.23 -1.37 21.34
C GLN A 7 8.53 -0.68 20.88
N ALA A 8 9.68 -1.30 21.09
CA ALA A 8 10.96 -0.77 20.63
C ALA A 8 11.06 -0.70 19.10
N LYS A 9 10.42 -1.65 18.40
CA LYS A 9 10.38 -1.73 16.93
C LYS A 9 9.17 -1.08 16.27
N HIS A 10 8.38 -0.36 17.06
CA HIS A 10 7.15 0.26 16.57
C HIS A 10 7.38 1.26 15.41
N PRO A 11 8.42 2.12 15.44
CA PRO A 11 8.72 3.01 14.31
C PRO A 11 9.01 2.28 13.00
N GLU A 12 9.72 1.15 13.05
CA GLU A 12 9.97 0.29 11.88
C GLU A 12 8.65 -0.29 11.35
N PHE A 13 7.80 -0.81 12.23
CA PHE A 13 6.49 -1.35 11.84
C PHE A 13 5.56 -0.29 11.24
N ILE A 14 5.58 0.95 11.74
CA ILE A 14 4.84 2.07 11.15
C ILE A 14 5.28 2.33 9.70
N ARG A 15 6.61 2.41 9.48
CA ARG A 15 7.17 2.59 8.14
C ARG A 15 6.80 1.42 7.24
N ASP A 16 6.99 0.18 7.71
CA ASP A 16 6.70 -1.04 6.94
C ASP A 16 5.21 -1.14 6.58
N LEU A 17 4.32 -0.82 7.51
CA LEU A 17 2.88 -0.78 7.26
C LEU A 17 2.52 0.19 6.14
N PHE A 18 3.02 1.44 6.23
CA PHE A 18 2.75 2.46 5.22
C PHE A 18 3.34 2.08 3.86
N LYS A 19 4.54 1.48 3.87
CA LYS A 19 5.18 0.92 2.67
C LYS A 19 4.32 -0.17 2.03
N PHE A 20 3.93 -1.18 2.80
CA PHE A 20 3.13 -2.29 2.28
C PHE A 20 1.79 -1.80 1.78
N PHE A 21 1.16 -0.85 2.47
CA PHE A 21 -0.06 -0.21 2.00
C PHE A 21 0.11 0.45 0.62
N CYS A 22 1.13 1.30 0.44
CA CYS A 22 1.36 1.95 -0.85
C CYS A 22 1.67 0.95 -1.97
N GLN A 23 2.50 -0.06 -1.69
CA GLN A 23 2.83 -1.11 -2.66
C GLN A 23 1.60 -1.94 -3.05
N SER A 24 0.80 -2.35 -2.07
CA SER A 24 -0.45 -3.08 -2.31
C SER A 24 -1.44 -2.25 -3.10
N CYS A 25 -1.56 -0.94 -2.81
CA CYS A 25 -2.43 -0.06 -3.57
C CYS A 25 -2.07 -0.04 -5.06
N LYS A 26 -0.78 0.12 -5.37
CA LYS A 26 -0.31 0.16 -6.76
C LYS A 26 -0.57 -1.15 -7.51
N ILE A 27 -0.31 -2.30 -6.87
CA ILE A 27 -0.49 -3.61 -7.52
C ILE A 27 -1.98 -3.89 -7.74
N LEU A 28 -2.81 -3.68 -6.71
CA LEU A 28 -4.24 -3.94 -6.81
C LEU A 28 -4.92 -3.01 -7.82
N GLU A 29 -4.61 -1.71 -7.81
CA GLU A 29 -5.23 -0.78 -8.76
C GLU A 29 -4.86 -1.11 -10.22
N ALA A 30 -3.65 -1.61 -10.48
CA ALA A 30 -3.29 -2.08 -11.81
C ALA A 30 -4.15 -3.28 -12.26
N GLN A 31 -4.49 -4.19 -11.35
CA GLN A 31 -5.41 -5.30 -11.65
C GLN A 31 -6.85 -4.81 -11.84
N PHE A 32 -7.29 -3.84 -11.03
CA PHE A 32 -8.64 -3.32 -11.13
C PHE A 32 -8.83 -2.49 -12.40
N ALA A 33 -7.82 -1.74 -12.82
CA ALA A 33 -7.83 -1.04 -14.11
C ALA A 33 -7.93 -2.03 -15.29
N SER A 34 -7.22 -3.17 -15.23
CA SER A 34 -7.37 -4.24 -16.22
C SER A 34 -8.81 -4.75 -16.25
N PHE A 35 -9.38 -5.03 -15.08
CA PHE A 35 -10.76 -5.50 -14.98
C PHE A 35 -11.79 -4.49 -15.51
N ASP A 36 -11.55 -3.21 -15.30
CA ASP A 36 -12.43 -2.16 -15.83
C ASP A 36 -12.36 -2.04 -17.36
N ASP A 37 -11.20 -2.34 -17.96
CA ASP A 37 -10.96 -2.25 -19.40
C ASP A 37 -11.48 -3.48 -20.16
N ASP A 38 -11.12 -4.69 -19.71
CA ASP A 38 -11.40 -5.94 -20.43
C ASP A 38 -12.02 -7.06 -19.57
N GLY A 39 -12.35 -6.77 -18.31
CA GLY A 39 -12.94 -7.74 -17.38
C GLY A 39 -11.94 -8.77 -16.83
N THR A 40 -10.63 -8.60 -17.08
CA THR A 40 -9.62 -9.57 -16.62
C THR A 40 -8.91 -9.14 -15.33
N VAL A 41 -8.54 -10.13 -14.54
CA VAL A 41 -7.65 -9.99 -13.38
C VAL A 41 -6.66 -11.16 -13.43
N SER A 42 -5.38 -10.91 -13.20
CA SER A 42 -4.37 -11.98 -13.16
C SER A 42 -4.45 -12.74 -11.85
N PHE A 43 -4.77 -14.04 -11.94
CA PHE A 43 -4.64 -14.97 -10.83
C PHE A 43 -3.21 -15.00 -10.28
N GLU A 44 -2.19 -15.03 -11.13
CA GLU A 44 -0.79 -15.11 -10.72
C GLU A 44 -0.38 -13.90 -9.88
N ILE A 45 -0.74 -12.69 -10.32
CA ILE A 45 -0.45 -11.47 -9.56
C ILE A 45 -1.18 -11.48 -8.21
N LEU A 46 -2.45 -11.91 -8.18
CA LEU A 46 -3.19 -12.04 -6.93
C LEU A 46 -2.67 -13.17 -6.04
N HIS A 47 -2.15 -14.25 -6.61
CA HIS A 47 -1.50 -15.33 -5.90
C HIS A 47 -0.21 -14.83 -5.23
N ASP A 48 0.63 -14.12 -5.95
CA ASP A 48 1.91 -13.61 -5.46
C ASP A 48 1.74 -12.52 -4.38
N ILE A 49 0.78 -11.59 -4.58
CA ILE A 49 0.54 -10.53 -3.60
C ILE A 49 -0.05 -11.08 -2.30
N MET A 50 -0.82 -12.17 -2.36
CA MET A 50 -1.36 -12.87 -1.19
C MET A 50 -0.32 -13.78 -0.54
N GLY A 51 0.40 -14.55 -1.35
CA GLY A 51 1.25 -15.65 -0.95
C GLY A 51 0.47 -16.77 -0.26
N SER A 52 1.20 -17.57 0.51
CA SER A 52 0.68 -18.65 1.36
C SER A 52 1.03 -18.40 2.83
N GLU A 53 0.53 -19.27 3.72
CA GLU A 53 0.89 -19.20 5.14
C GLU A 53 2.39 -19.44 5.37
N MET A 54 3.00 -20.30 4.55
CA MET A 54 4.42 -20.67 4.63
C MET A 54 5.33 -19.71 3.85
N ASP A 55 4.80 -19.03 2.83
CA ASP A 55 5.50 -18.04 2.02
C ASP A 55 4.63 -16.78 1.86
N LYS A 56 4.79 -15.84 2.78
CA LYS A 56 3.87 -14.71 2.97
C LYS A 56 4.02 -13.65 1.88
N GLY A 57 2.94 -13.42 1.15
CA GLY A 57 2.84 -12.33 0.19
C GLY A 57 2.81 -10.95 0.84
N LEU A 58 2.73 -9.92 0.00
CA LEU A 58 2.70 -8.53 0.45
C LEU A 58 1.48 -8.21 1.33
N LEU A 59 0.28 -8.64 0.95
CA LEU A 59 -0.94 -8.38 1.72
C LEU A 59 -0.94 -9.12 3.07
N TRP A 60 -0.35 -10.31 3.12
CA TRP A 60 -0.18 -11.03 4.38
C TRP A 60 0.76 -10.29 5.31
N ARG A 61 1.92 -9.84 4.81
CA ARG A 61 2.85 -9.01 5.59
C ARG A 61 2.20 -7.71 6.05
N MET A 62 1.44 -7.04 5.20
CA MET A 62 0.68 -5.84 5.56
C MET A 62 -0.28 -6.10 6.73
N LYS A 63 -1.07 -7.18 6.66
CA LYS A 63 -2.00 -7.59 7.71
C LYS A 63 -1.29 -7.89 9.03
N ASP A 64 -0.23 -8.70 9.00
CA ASP A 64 0.52 -9.04 10.21
C ASP A 64 1.19 -7.81 10.83
N THR A 65 1.75 -6.92 10.00
CA THR A 65 2.29 -5.64 10.47
C THR A 65 1.19 -4.75 11.05
N ALA A 66 0.00 -4.70 10.47
CA ALA A 66 -1.13 -3.95 11.01
C ALA A 66 -1.49 -4.42 12.43
N HIS A 67 -1.56 -5.75 12.64
CA HIS A 67 -1.78 -6.29 13.98
C HIS A 67 -0.71 -5.82 14.98
N HIS A 68 0.56 -5.82 14.58
CA HIS A 68 1.65 -5.34 15.43
C HIS A 68 1.52 -3.85 15.76
N VAL A 69 1.21 -3.02 14.75
CA VAL A 69 1.07 -1.57 14.89
C VAL A 69 -0.13 -1.21 15.77
N PHE A 70 -1.32 -1.69 15.42
CA PHE A 70 -2.58 -1.17 15.96
C PHE A 70 -3.01 -1.83 17.26
N ARG A 71 -2.76 -3.14 17.42
CA ARG A 71 -3.17 -3.85 18.66
C ARG A 71 -2.23 -3.61 19.82
N ASN A 72 -1.00 -3.21 19.54
CA ASN A 72 0.00 -2.84 20.56
C ASN A 72 0.16 -1.32 20.71
N ASP A 73 -0.69 -0.52 20.06
CA ASP A 73 -0.71 0.93 20.24
C ASP A 73 -1.09 1.26 21.70
N PRO A 74 -0.20 1.90 22.47
CA PRO A 74 -0.46 2.25 23.87
C PRO A 74 -1.70 3.13 24.07
N HIS A 75 -2.10 3.87 23.03
CA HIS A 75 -3.22 4.81 23.09
C HIS A 75 -4.56 4.22 22.64
N SER A 76 -4.58 2.98 22.12
CA SER A 76 -5.78 2.21 21.73
C SER A 76 -6.85 3.03 20.98
N GLN A 77 -6.44 3.86 20.01
CA GLN A 77 -7.34 4.78 19.33
C GLN A 77 -8.34 4.04 18.41
N LEU A 78 -9.56 4.57 18.34
CA LEU A 78 -10.60 4.06 17.46
C LEU A 78 -10.15 4.02 15.99
N GLY A 79 -9.44 5.05 15.52
CA GLY A 79 -8.88 5.09 14.16
C GLY A 79 -7.91 3.93 13.88
N GLY A 80 -7.07 3.55 14.86
CA GLY A 80 -6.18 2.39 14.73
C GLY A 80 -6.96 1.07 14.63
N LYS A 81 -8.06 0.92 15.38
CA LYS A 81 -8.93 -0.26 15.30
C LYS A 81 -9.64 -0.36 13.94
N PHE A 82 -10.09 0.76 13.39
CA PHE A 82 -10.67 0.79 12.05
C PHE A 82 -9.65 0.44 10.98
N LEU A 83 -8.41 0.93 11.10
CA LEU A 83 -7.33 0.58 10.17
C LEU A 83 -6.95 -0.91 10.26
N ASP A 84 -6.87 -1.49 11.47
CA ASP A 84 -6.62 -2.93 11.66
C ASP A 84 -7.70 -3.78 10.99
N TRP A 85 -8.96 -3.42 11.21
CA TRP A 85 -10.11 -4.07 10.58
C TRP A 85 -10.10 -3.90 9.06
N ALA A 86 -9.88 -2.68 8.56
CA ALA A 86 -9.89 -2.36 7.14
C ALA A 86 -8.81 -3.15 6.37
N ILE A 87 -7.60 -3.25 6.93
CA ILE A 87 -6.51 -4.03 6.32
C ILE A 87 -6.83 -5.52 6.32
N GLY A 88 -7.39 -6.04 7.42
CA GLY A 88 -7.89 -7.42 7.46
C GLY A 88 -8.99 -7.67 6.42
N TYR A 89 -9.88 -6.71 6.22
CA TYR A 89 -10.96 -6.79 5.24
C TYR A 89 -10.43 -6.82 3.80
N ILE A 90 -9.51 -5.93 3.44
CA ILE A 90 -8.83 -5.94 2.13
C ILE A 90 -8.21 -7.33 1.88
N PHE A 91 -7.48 -7.86 2.87
CA PHE A 91 -6.85 -9.18 2.76
C PHE A 91 -7.88 -10.28 2.42
N HIS A 92 -9.03 -10.29 3.09
CA HIS A 92 -10.05 -11.31 2.86
C HIS A 92 -10.81 -11.14 1.55
N GLU A 93 -11.13 -9.91 1.13
CA GLU A 93 -11.75 -9.69 -0.17
C GLU A 93 -10.78 -10.01 -1.32
N THR A 94 -9.46 -9.77 -1.16
CA THR A 94 -8.48 -10.20 -2.17
C THR A 94 -8.35 -11.72 -2.26
N ILE A 95 -8.53 -12.47 -1.15
CA ILE A 95 -8.61 -13.94 -1.23
C ILE A 95 -9.76 -14.37 -2.13
N LYS A 96 -10.97 -13.81 -1.91
CA LYS A 96 -12.14 -14.14 -2.72
C LYS A 96 -11.90 -13.81 -4.19
N LEU A 97 -11.43 -12.60 -4.46
CA LEU A 97 -11.12 -12.15 -5.81
C LEU A 97 -10.10 -13.05 -6.51
N LYS A 98 -9.10 -13.55 -5.78
CA LYS A 98 -8.09 -14.48 -6.31
C LYS A 98 -8.73 -15.81 -6.71
N GLU A 99 -9.63 -16.36 -5.90
CA GLU A 99 -10.35 -17.59 -6.25
C GLU A 99 -11.28 -17.38 -7.47
N ASP A 100 -11.98 -16.25 -7.54
CA ASP A 100 -12.83 -15.93 -8.70
C ASP A 100 -12.01 -15.71 -9.98
N ALA A 101 -10.84 -15.04 -9.88
CA ALA A 101 -9.91 -14.89 -10.99
C ALA A 101 -9.38 -16.25 -11.48
N TYR A 102 -9.07 -17.18 -10.56
CA TYR A 102 -8.69 -18.55 -10.92
C TYR A 102 -9.80 -19.24 -11.71
N GLN A 103 -11.05 -19.14 -11.23
CA GLN A 103 -12.20 -19.75 -11.88
C GLN A 103 -12.41 -19.19 -13.29
N LYS A 104 -12.37 -17.86 -13.45
CA LYS A 104 -12.54 -17.21 -14.75
C LYS A 104 -11.45 -17.64 -15.74
N GLN A 105 -10.19 -17.69 -15.31
CA GLN A 105 -9.08 -18.05 -16.20
C GLN A 105 -9.07 -19.53 -16.62
N ASN A 106 -9.43 -20.45 -15.72
CA ASN A 106 -9.29 -21.88 -15.97
C ASN A 106 -10.58 -22.53 -16.51
N TYR A 107 -11.75 -22.09 -16.06
CA TYR A 107 -13.02 -22.71 -16.43
C TYR A 107 -13.71 -22.04 -17.61
N ALA A 108 -13.65 -20.71 -17.75
CA ALA A 108 -14.35 -20.01 -18.84
C ALA A 108 -13.90 -20.48 -20.26
N PRO A 109 -12.59 -20.69 -20.53
CA PRO A 109 -12.17 -21.21 -21.84
C PRO A 109 -12.63 -22.64 -22.13
N TRP A 110 -12.89 -23.44 -21.10
CA TRP A 110 -13.46 -24.78 -21.27
C TRP A 110 -14.94 -24.71 -21.63
N PHE A 111 -15.72 -23.86 -20.96
CA PHE A 111 -17.14 -23.65 -21.28
C PHE A 111 -17.36 -23.08 -22.68
N HIS A 112 -16.54 -22.11 -23.11
CA HIS A 112 -16.65 -21.58 -24.48
C HIS A 112 -16.43 -22.68 -25.54
N ARG A 113 -15.44 -23.56 -25.34
CA ARG A 113 -15.19 -24.68 -26.27
C ARG A 113 -16.34 -25.69 -26.31
N LEU A 114 -17.02 -25.92 -25.18
CA LEU A 114 -18.20 -26.77 -25.15
C LEU A 114 -19.36 -26.15 -25.92
N TYR A 115 -19.55 -24.84 -25.78
CA TYR A 115 -20.62 -24.10 -26.45
C TYR A 115 -20.42 -24.00 -27.96
N GLU A 116 -19.17 -23.90 -28.41
CA GLU A 116 -18.80 -23.87 -29.84
C GLU A 116 -18.80 -25.26 -30.50
N GLY A 117 -18.87 -26.34 -29.72
CA GLY A 117 -18.93 -27.70 -30.23
C GLY A 117 -20.35 -28.12 -30.61
N ASP A 118 -20.56 -28.54 -31.86
CA ASP A 118 -21.88 -28.95 -32.39
C ASP A 118 -22.36 -30.34 -31.90
N ASP A 119 -21.62 -31.02 -31.01
CA ASP A 119 -21.83 -32.44 -30.66
C ASP A 119 -22.64 -32.67 -29.35
N LEU A 120 -23.18 -31.62 -28.73
CA LEU A 120 -23.95 -31.75 -27.47
C LEU A 120 -25.38 -32.23 -27.71
N GLN A 121 -25.82 -33.22 -26.92
CA GLN A 121 -27.24 -33.61 -26.86
C GLN A 121 -28.09 -32.51 -26.21
N ASP A 122 -29.39 -32.48 -26.49
CA ASP A 122 -30.29 -31.41 -25.99
C ASP A 122 -30.32 -31.30 -24.45
N SER A 123 -30.23 -32.42 -23.74
CA SER A 123 -30.14 -32.42 -22.26
C SER A 123 -28.81 -31.88 -21.74
N GLU A 124 -27.72 -32.01 -22.51
CA GLU A 124 -26.40 -31.49 -22.16
C GLU A 124 -26.30 -29.99 -22.46
N LYS A 125 -27.03 -29.50 -23.47
CA LYS A 125 -27.14 -28.07 -23.76
C LYS A 125 -27.81 -27.30 -22.63
N ASP A 126 -28.97 -27.75 -22.13
CA ASP A 126 -29.67 -27.08 -21.02
C ASP A 126 -28.81 -27.01 -19.74
N VAL A 127 -28.09 -28.09 -19.42
CA VAL A 127 -27.15 -28.10 -18.29
C VAL A 127 -25.97 -27.15 -18.54
N THR A 128 -25.44 -27.11 -19.77
CA THR A 128 -24.33 -26.22 -20.13
C THR A 128 -24.74 -24.74 -20.01
N ASP A 129 -25.95 -24.39 -20.45
CA ASP A 129 -26.52 -23.04 -20.30
C ASP A 129 -26.61 -22.63 -18.83
N GLN A 130 -27.10 -23.52 -17.97
CA GLN A 130 -27.22 -23.28 -16.53
C GLN A 130 -25.84 -23.12 -15.87
N LEU A 131 -24.85 -23.91 -16.27
CA LEU A 131 -23.49 -23.79 -15.76
C LEU A 131 -22.79 -22.52 -16.27
N PHE A 132 -23.10 -22.06 -17.48
CA PHE A 132 -22.57 -20.80 -18.01
C PHE A 132 -23.07 -19.59 -17.19
N LEU A 133 -24.28 -19.64 -16.64
CA LEU A 133 -24.76 -18.61 -15.70
C LEU A 133 -23.87 -18.46 -14.47
N ILE A 134 -23.19 -19.54 -14.01
CA ILE A 134 -22.25 -19.49 -12.88
C ILE A 134 -21.04 -18.62 -13.24
N LEU A 135 -20.54 -18.66 -14.49
CA LEU A 135 -19.43 -17.82 -14.92
C LEU A 135 -19.79 -16.33 -14.88
N ASN A 136 -21.02 -15.99 -15.28
CA ASN A 136 -21.50 -14.61 -15.17
C ASN A 136 -21.57 -14.17 -13.70
N GLN A 137 -22.01 -15.06 -12.80
CA GLN A 137 -22.01 -14.79 -11.36
C GLN A 137 -20.60 -14.63 -10.80
N THR A 138 -19.60 -15.34 -11.32
CA THR A 138 -18.18 -15.15 -10.96
C THR A 138 -17.73 -13.72 -11.30
N GLU A 139 -18.03 -13.21 -12.49
CA GLU A 139 -17.67 -11.83 -12.86
C GLU A 139 -18.40 -10.77 -12.03
N GLU A 140 -19.69 -10.97 -11.77
CA GLU A 140 -20.46 -10.11 -10.86
C GLU A 140 -19.86 -10.12 -9.45
N SER A 141 -19.35 -11.27 -8.99
CA SER A 141 -18.62 -11.34 -7.74
C SER A 141 -17.35 -10.49 -7.83
N MET A 142 -16.45 -10.79 -8.77
CA MET A 142 -15.19 -10.06 -8.94
C MET A 142 -15.39 -8.53 -8.89
N ARG A 143 -16.41 -8.01 -9.58
CA ARG A 143 -16.76 -6.58 -9.55
C ARG A 143 -17.07 -6.08 -8.14
N ARG A 144 -17.90 -6.80 -7.38
CA ARG A 144 -18.23 -6.46 -5.98
C ARG A 144 -17.01 -6.50 -5.07
N GLU A 145 -16.15 -7.52 -5.20
CA GLU A 145 -14.91 -7.60 -4.42
C GLU A 145 -13.98 -6.42 -4.74
N ILE A 146 -13.80 -6.06 -6.02
CA ILE A 146 -12.99 -4.92 -6.47
C ILE A 146 -13.55 -3.61 -5.88
N ASP A 147 -14.85 -3.36 -6.01
CA ASP A 147 -15.49 -2.14 -5.51
C ASP A 147 -15.33 -1.99 -3.99
N ARG A 148 -15.47 -3.10 -3.25
CA ARG A 148 -15.26 -3.13 -1.80
C ARG A 148 -13.80 -2.84 -1.45
N ILE A 149 -12.85 -3.44 -2.13
CA ILE A 149 -11.42 -3.22 -1.87
C ILE A 149 -11.08 -1.75 -2.14
N ARG A 150 -11.49 -1.19 -3.28
CA ARG A 150 -11.31 0.24 -3.63
C ARG A 150 -11.90 1.16 -2.57
N PHE A 151 -13.13 0.89 -2.14
CA PHE A 151 -13.80 1.66 -1.09
C PHE A 151 -12.99 1.66 0.21
N ILE A 152 -12.56 0.48 0.67
CA ILE A 152 -11.81 0.36 1.92
C ILE A 152 -10.43 0.99 1.81
N MET A 153 -9.73 0.85 0.68
CA MET A 153 -8.46 1.52 0.42
C MET A 153 -8.60 3.05 0.48
N ALA A 154 -9.68 3.61 -0.08
CA ALA A 154 -9.98 5.03 0.03
C ALA A 154 -10.19 5.47 1.49
N LYS A 155 -10.89 4.65 2.31
CA LYS A 155 -11.02 4.93 3.76
C LYS A 155 -9.69 4.84 4.50
N CYS A 156 -8.82 3.90 4.14
CA CYS A 156 -7.46 3.86 4.67
C CYS A 156 -6.66 5.12 4.33
N ARG A 157 -6.73 5.62 3.09
CA ARG A 157 -6.06 6.89 2.70
C ARG A 157 -6.57 8.10 3.49
N GLN A 158 -7.83 8.09 3.90
CA GLN A 158 -8.39 9.14 4.76
C GLN A 158 -7.93 9.04 6.23
N LEU A 159 -7.86 7.82 6.78
CA LEU A 159 -7.55 7.59 8.19
C LEU A 159 -6.05 7.54 8.51
N LEU A 160 -5.24 6.97 7.61
CA LEU A 160 -3.80 6.79 7.80
C LEU A 160 -3.06 8.11 8.11
N PRO A 161 -3.27 9.22 7.38
CA PRO A 161 -2.53 10.46 7.64
C PRO A 161 -2.72 10.97 9.08
N SER A 162 -3.96 10.95 9.58
CA SER A 162 -4.25 11.34 10.96
C SER A 162 -3.62 10.40 11.98
N TYR A 163 -3.56 9.09 11.68
CA TYR A 163 -2.89 8.13 12.55
C TYR A 163 -1.38 8.38 12.58
N LEU A 164 -0.78 8.64 11.42
CA LEU A 164 0.65 8.84 11.21
C LEU A 164 1.18 10.16 11.78
N ASN A 165 0.34 11.19 11.97
CA ASN A 165 0.73 12.44 12.65
C ASN A 165 1.41 12.23 14.02
N ARG A 166 1.03 11.18 14.76
CA ARG A 166 1.66 10.83 16.05
C ARG A 166 3.08 10.31 15.92
N TYR A 167 3.44 9.88 14.71
CA TYR A 167 4.75 9.39 14.33
C TYR A 167 5.42 10.36 13.35
N SER A 168 5.10 11.66 13.45
CA SER A 168 5.71 12.71 12.63
C SER A 168 7.22 12.82 12.82
N ASP A 169 7.75 12.37 13.96
CA ASP A 169 9.19 12.26 14.23
C ASP A 169 9.85 10.97 13.72
N ASN A 170 9.08 10.08 13.09
CA ASN A 170 9.61 8.82 12.58
C ASN A 170 10.48 9.07 11.33
N VAL A 171 11.81 9.10 11.54
CA VAL A 171 12.80 9.28 10.48
C VAL A 171 12.73 8.23 9.37
N LEU A 172 12.33 7.00 9.69
CA LEU A 172 12.21 5.93 8.69
C LEU A 172 10.98 6.13 7.80
N LEU A 173 9.87 6.60 8.38
CA LEU A 173 8.68 6.96 7.62
C LEU A 173 8.97 8.15 6.69
N ALA A 174 9.60 9.20 7.22
CA ALA A 174 9.98 10.38 6.46
C ALA A 174 10.91 10.03 5.29
N ARG A 175 11.96 9.23 5.57
CA ARG A 175 12.86 8.71 4.53
C ARG A 175 12.11 7.91 3.49
N TYR A 176 11.18 7.03 3.88
CA TYR A 176 10.39 6.26 2.91
C TYR A 176 9.55 7.16 2.01
N ILE A 177 8.82 8.14 2.57
CA ILE A 177 8.01 9.09 1.80
C ILE A 177 8.86 9.89 0.82
N PHE A 178 10.08 10.26 1.21
CA PHE A 178 11.03 10.95 0.34
C PHE A 178 11.60 10.04 -0.76
N SER A 179 12.12 8.86 -0.41
CA SER A 179 12.76 7.96 -1.37
C SER A 179 11.77 7.34 -2.35
N GLU A 180 10.56 7.00 -1.90
CA GLU A 180 9.51 6.39 -2.71
C GLU A 180 8.43 7.41 -3.10
N ASN A 181 8.80 8.67 -3.27
CA ASN A 181 7.85 9.76 -3.43
C ASN A 181 6.92 9.57 -4.64
N THR A 182 7.44 9.04 -5.73
CA THR A 182 6.66 8.72 -6.94
C THR A 182 5.55 7.72 -6.64
N LEU A 183 5.85 6.65 -5.88
CA LEU A 183 4.86 5.65 -5.46
C LEU A 183 3.83 6.25 -4.51
N VAL A 184 4.27 7.02 -3.51
CA VAL A 184 3.34 7.65 -2.55
C VAL A 184 2.42 8.63 -3.28
N ARG A 185 2.93 9.42 -4.21
CA ARG A 185 2.14 10.31 -5.07
C ARG A 185 1.17 9.56 -5.97
N SER A 186 1.55 8.42 -6.53
CA SER A 186 0.61 7.64 -7.37
C SER A 186 -0.54 7.04 -6.55
N VAL A 187 -0.33 6.77 -5.26
CA VAL A 187 -1.36 6.20 -4.37
C VAL A 187 -2.29 7.26 -3.81
N PHE A 188 -1.75 8.41 -3.41
CA PHE A 188 -2.54 9.49 -2.79
C PHE A 188 -3.00 10.54 -3.81
N THR A 189 -2.42 10.60 -5.00
CA THR A 189 -2.80 11.52 -6.09
C THR A 189 -3.04 12.96 -5.60
N GLU A 190 -4.27 13.46 -5.69
CA GLU A 190 -4.69 14.79 -5.24
C GLU A 190 -4.66 14.94 -3.72
N GLU A 191 -4.80 13.83 -2.98
CA GLU A 191 -4.74 13.75 -1.52
C GLU A 191 -3.29 13.84 -1.00
N TYR A 192 -2.26 13.81 -1.85
CA TYR A 192 -0.86 13.81 -1.41
C TYR A 192 -0.50 15.05 -0.57
N GLY A 193 -0.97 16.24 -0.97
CA GLY A 193 -0.76 17.46 -0.18
C GLY A 193 -1.44 17.36 1.20
N GLY A 194 -2.63 16.76 1.23
CA GLY A 194 -3.38 16.47 2.46
C GLY A 194 -2.66 15.46 3.36
N LEU A 195 -2.05 14.41 2.78
CA LEU A 195 -1.24 13.43 3.50
C LEU A 195 -0.08 14.12 4.25
N ILE A 196 0.73 14.92 3.54
CA ILE A 196 1.89 15.59 4.14
C ILE A 196 1.45 16.58 5.22
N SER A 197 0.42 17.39 4.92
CA SER A 197 -0.11 18.38 5.88
C SER A 197 -0.74 17.71 7.10
N ALA A 198 -1.38 16.55 6.96
CA ALA A 198 -1.93 15.83 8.09
C ALA A 198 -0.84 15.24 8.98
N ILE A 199 0.24 14.69 8.40
CA ILE A 199 1.35 14.11 9.17
C ILE A 199 2.18 15.20 9.88
N TYR A 200 2.58 16.25 9.15
CA TYR A 200 3.55 17.25 9.61
C TYR A 200 2.94 18.60 9.98
N ARG A 201 1.61 18.72 9.88
CA ARG A 201 0.85 19.93 10.23
C ARG A 201 1.36 21.15 9.47
N THR A 202 1.78 22.17 10.20
CA THR A 202 2.26 23.45 9.68
C THR A 202 3.72 23.42 9.27
N GLU A 203 4.40 22.28 9.40
CA GLU A 203 5.84 22.12 9.14
C GLU A 203 6.11 21.04 8.07
N PRO A 204 5.56 21.13 6.85
CA PRO A 204 5.73 20.11 5.81
C PRO A 204 7.20 19.85 5.43
N GLU A 205 8.08 20.85 5.60
CA GLU A 205 9.52 20.72 5.37
C GLU A 205 10.19 19.70 6.31
N ARG A 206 9.57 19.40 7.46
CA ARG A 206 10.07 18.44 8.45
C ARG A 206 10.24 17.04 7.87
N MET A 207 9.40 16.65 6.91
CA MET A 207 9.54 15.39 6.18
C MET A 207 10.93 15.28 5.53
N PHE A 208 11.34 16.32 4.83
CA PHE A 208 12.62 16.35 4.13
C PHE A 208 13.81 16.40 5.10
N ILE A 209 13.68 17.12 6.21
CA ILE A 209 14.73 17.19 7.24
C ILE A 209 14.97 15.83 7.90
N LEU A 210 13.89 15.14 8.31
CA LEU A 210 14.00 13.81 8.89
C LEU A 210 14.53 12.78 7.87
N ALA A 211 14.14 12.91 6.59
CA ALA A 211 14.70 12.09 5.52
C ALA A 211 16.21 12.32 5.35
N SER A 212 16.66 13.58 5.29
CA SER A 212 18.08 13.94 5.21
C SER A 212 18.88 13.32 6.35
N GLN A 213 18.41 13.47 7.58
CA GLN A 213 19.07 12.92 8.76
C GLN A 213 19.21 11.40 8.67
N SER A 214 18.15 10.69 8.28
CA SER A 214 18.17 9.24 8.10
C SER A 214 19.11 8.79 6.99
N LEU A 215 19.15 9.50 5.87
CA LEU A 215 20.01 9.20 4.72
C LEU A 215 21.49 9.42 5.07
N ARG A 216 21.82 10.56 5.67
CA ARG A 216 23.17 10.88 6.14
C ARG A 216 23.67 9.86 7.16
N MET A 217 22.84 9.44 8.12
CA MET A 217 23.22 8.43 9.10
C MET A 217 23.60 7.08 8.47
N GLY A 218 23.11 6.80 7.26
CA GLY A 218 23.50 5.59 6.53
C GLY A 218 24.44 5.82 5.35
N GLY A 219 25.06 7.01 5.25
CA GLY A 219 26.09 7.31 4.26
C GLY A 219 25.57 7.75 2.87
N TRP A 220 24.26 7.92 2.70
CA TRP A 220 23.63 8.39 1.46
C TRP A 220 23.62 9.92 1.40
N MET A 221 24.79 10.50 1.15
CA MET A 221 25.01 11.94 1.30
C MET A 221 24.46 12.78 0.14
N ASP A 222 24.45 12.24 -1.08
CA ASP A 222 23.87 12.91 -2.23
C ASP A 222 22.35 13.04 -2.06
N GLU A 223 21.70 11.96 -1.65
CA GLU A 223 20.26 11.95 -1.37
C GLU A 223 19.91 12.80 -0.14
N ALA A 224 20.77 12.84 0.88
CA ALA A 224 20.60 13.74 2.01
C ALA A 224 20.67 15.21 1.58
N THR A 225 21.59 15.54 0.66
CA THR A 225 21.72 16.89 0.09
C THR A 225 20.47 17.28 -0.69
N GLU A 226 19.96 16.39 -1.54
CA GLU A 226 18.71 16.59 -2.28
C GLU A 226 17.51 16.79 -1.33
N ALA A 227 17.44 15.99 -0.25
CA ALA A 227 16.38 16.15 0.75
C ALA A 227 16.43 17.55 1.39
N VAL A 228 17.61 18.01 1.83
CA VAL A 228 17.75 19.37 2.39
C VAL A 228 17.41 20.44 1.36
N HIS A 229 17.79 20.27 0.10
CA HIS A 229 17.46 21.23 -0.96
C HIS A 229 15.94 21.41 -1.07
N ARG A 230 15.18 20.31 -1.12
CA ARG A 230 13.71 20.38 -1.11
C ARG A 230 13.12 20.97 0.17
N ALA A 231 13.75 20.71 1.32
CA ALA A 231 13.35 21.34 2.57
C ALA A 231 13.50 22.87 2.51
N PHE A 232 14.60 23.34 1.89
CA PHE A 232 14.90 24.76 1.70
C PHE A 232 13.96 25.43 0.68
N GLU A 233 13.62 24.76 -0.42
CA GLU A 233 12.59 25.23 -1.35
C GLU A 233 11.23 25.36 -0.67
N GLN A 234 10.89 24.43 0.22
CA GLN A 234 9.62 24.43 0.94
C GLN A 234 9.53 25.53 2.01
N ASN A 235 10.59 25.74 2.79
CA ASN A 235 10.65 26.81 3.80
C ASN A 235 12.09 27.29 4.07
N PRO A 236 12.58 28.31 3.34
CA PRO A 236 13.97 28.76 3.45
C PRO A 236 14.27 29.51 4.75
N THR A 237 13.24 29.94 5.47
CA THR A 237 13.38 30.69 6.74
C THR A 237 13.37 29.79 7.98
N SER A 238 13.06 28.50 7.80
CA SER A 238 12.95 27.55 8.89
C SER A 238 14.30 27.30 9.55
N LYS A 239 14.36 27.47 10.88
CA LYS A 239 15.59 27.28 11.65
C LYS A 239 16.13 25.85 11.52
N MET A 240 15.26 24.84 11.52
CA MET A 240 15.66 23.44 11.35
C MET A 240 16.26 23.16 9.97
N VAL A 241 15.73 23.80 8.93
CA VAL A 241 16.24 23.66 7.56
C VAL A 241 17.62 24.28 7.42
N LEU A 242 17.79 25.51 7.90
CA LEU A 242 19.07 26.19 7.88
C LEU A 242 20.14 25.43 8.68
N GLN A 243 19.75 24.81 9.79
CA GLN A 243 20.64 23.99 10.60
C GLN A 243 21.11 22.72 9.87
N GLU A 244 20.18 21.93 9.31
CA GLU A 244 20.56 20.71 8.57
C GLU A 244 21.37 21.05 7.32
N LYS A 245 21.04 22.13 6.61
CA LYS A 245 21.83 22.61 5.46
C LYS A 245 23.26 22.92 5.83
N LYS A 246 23.49 23.62 6.94
CA LYS A 246 24.84 23.90 7.43
C LYS A 246 25.63 22.61 7.72
N ILE A 247 24.98 21.56 8.20
CA ILE A 247 25.63 20.25 8.46
C ILE A 247 26.06 19.62 7.13
N ILE A 248 25.20 19.61 6.12
CA ILE A 248 25.49 19.07 4.79
C ILE A 248 26.61 19.87 4.09
N ASP A 249 26.52 21.21 4.07
CA ASP A 249 27.52 22.08 3.43
C ASP A 249 28.92 21.87 4.05
N ASN A 250 29.00 21.75 5.38
CA ASN A 250 30.27 21.49 6.08
C ASN A 250 30.86 20.13 5.72
N TRP A 251 30.02 19.12 5.47
CA TRP A 251 30.49 17.81 5.02
C TRP A 251 31.05 17.88 3.59
N ALA A 252 30.34 18.56 2.68
CA ALA A 252 30.78 18.71 1.29
C ALA A 252 32.14 19.42 1.19
N ASN A 253 32.33 20.49 1.99
CA ASN A 253 33.58 21.23 2.05
C ASN A 253 34.77 20.40 2.57
N ARG A 254 34.54 19.39 3.42
CA ARG A 254 35.59 18.50 3.95
C ARG A 254 36.07 17.45 2.96
N ILE A 255 35.27 17.13 1.94
CA ILE A 255 35.65 16.15 0.90
C ILE A 255 36.40 16.81 -0.24
N GLN A 256 36.16 18.11 -0.46
CA GLN A 256 36.86 18.91 -1.45
C GLN A 256 38.24 19.42 -0.98
N SER A 257 38.52 19.34 0.33
CA SER A 257 39.80 19.68 0.96
C SER A 257 40.72 18.48 1.11
#